data_AF-A0A6M5YS24-F1
#
_entry.id   AF-A0A6M5YS24-F1
#
_cell.length_a   1.000
_cell.length_b   1.000
_cell.length_c   1.000
_cell.angle_alpha   90.00
_cell.angle_beta   90.00
_cell.angle_gamma   90.00
#
_symmetry.space_group_name_H-M   'P 1'
#
loop_
_entity.id
_entity.type
_entity.pdbx_description
1 polymer ?
#
loop_
_entity_poly.entity_id
_entity_poly.type
_entity_poly.pdbx_seq_one_letter_code
_entity_poly.pdbx_strand_id
1 'polypeptide(L)'
;MSSSFLQYFNVEKMGRFPNGADALLTTRMGVYSKLAAVQQARGGTVYVISGLGKPKKYVLWEAFTIEDITKQDDQFVVSGPGRVLLPPAELSGKAFEKFKAACANFIGFRKIDDQTYTATLKSLADANAQAALSPACEAFCGELIAAFPKMGDAYYYRGHVRQHLGNAIGAKADFEQALKLGTNFPNETRAAIAAGEKPAVSSAPAARTDIAAQVVTRGVFSEKTPAGVSVGVWQGVLQRRGAEDLRQRLLKAYGGKCAISGTDAEAALEVALIDPDGPTEPKNALLLRADLRTLFDLNLLRIYPRTRKVLLAEAVQSGTYARLWARPLRAPARKDDAPAFAALEKRWTATKV
;
A
#
# COMPACT_ATOMS: atom_id res chain seq x y z
N MET A 1 -10.33 -17.48 -19.69
CA MET A 1 -10.31 -16.01 -19.52
C MET A 1 -10.26 -15.71 -18.03
N SER A 2 -9.53 -14.66 -17.62
CA SER A 2 -9.54 -14.26 -16.20
C SER A 2 -10.91 -13.67 -15.84
N SER A 3 -11.46 -14.06 -14.68
CA SER A 3 -12.78 -13.61 -14.26
C SER A 3 -12.78 -12.13 -13.86
N SER A 4 -13.83 -11.43 -14.25
CA SER A 4 -14.07 -10.02 -13.95
C SER A 4 -15.21 -9.90 -12.94
N PHE A 5 -15.01 -9.00 -11.98
CA PHE A 5 -15.95 -8.70 -10.92
C PHE A 5 -16.20 -7.21 -10.85
N LEU A 6 -17.42 -6.86 -10.47
CA LEU A 6 -17.84 -5.49 -10.21
C LEU A 6 -18.11 -5.33 -8.72
N GLN A 7 -17.57 -4.27 -8.13
CA GLN A 7 -17.98 -3.74 -6.84
C GLN A 7 -18.54 -2.34 -7.03
N TYR A 8 -19.64 -2.03 -6.36
CA TYR A 8 -20.21 -0.68 -6.38
C TYR A 8 -20.11 0.03 -5.04
N PHE A 9 -19.77 1.32 -5.09
CA PHE A 9 -19.79 2.20 -3.95
C PHE A 9 -20.68 3.42 -4.20
N ASN A 10 -21.67 3.61 -3.34
CA ASN A 10 -22.49 4.81 -3.29
C ASN A 10 -21.90 5.74 -2.23
N VAL A 11 -21.19 6.77 -2.68
CA VAL A 11 -20.37 7.62 -1.79
C VAL A 11 -21.23 8.35 -0.75
N GLU A 12 -22.43 8.81 -1.13
CA GLU A 12 -23.38 9.43 -0.21
C GLU A 12 -23.80 8.48 0.90
N LYS A 13 -24.08 7.21 0.55
CA LYS A 13 -24.49 6.20 1.53
C LYS A 13 -23.33 5.81 2.44
N MET A 14 -22.11 5.79 1.91
CA MET A 14 -20.91 5.42 2.66
C MET A 14 -20.40 6.55 3.55
N GLY A 15 -20.70 7.82 3.22
CA GLY A 15 -20.16 8.98 3.91
C GLY A 15 -18.65 9.16 3.74
N ARG A 16 -18.03 8.42 2.80
CA ARG A 16 -16.60 8.44 2.50
C ARG A 16 -16.33 7.95 1.08
N PHE A 17 -15.18 8.30 0.53
CA PHE A 17 -14.71 7.77 -0.74
C PHE A 17 -14.08 6.36 -0.57
N PRO A 18 -13.94 5.60 -1.67
CA PRO A 18 -13.22 4.33 -1.63
C PRO A 18 -11.72 4.53 -1.37
N ASN A 19 -11.15 3.64 -0.55
CA ASN A 19 -9.78 3.64 -0.01
C ASN A 19 -9.44 4.73 1.02
N GLY A 20 -8.45 4.40 1.87
CA GLY A 20 -7.91 5.24 2.94
C GLY A 20 -6.97 6.36 2.46
N ALA A 21 -6.15 6.90 3.38
CA ALA A 21 -5.28 8.07 3.22
C ALA A 21 -4.39 8.05 1.94
N ASP A 22 -4.00 6.85 1.52
CA ASP A 22 -3.15 6.63 0.35
C ASP A 22 -3.95 6.51 -0.96
N ALA A 23 -5.25 6.86 -1.01
CA ALA A 23 -6.18 6.47 -2.09
C ALA A 23 -5.63 6.71 -3.51
N LEU A 24 -5.01 7.86 -3.80
CA LEU A 24 -4.50 8.16 -5.14
C LEU A 24 -3.17 7.47 -5.48
N LEU A 25 -2.45 6.94 -4.48
CA LEU A 25 -1.12 6.35 -4.62
C LEU A 25 -1.06 4.88 -4.17
N THR A 26 -2.20 4.33 -3.73
CA THR A 26 -2.32 2.96 -3.25
C THR A 26 -2.11 1.99 -4.41
N THR A 27 -1.15 1.09 -4.23
CA THR A 27 -0.84 0.04 -5.21
C THR A 27 -1.44 -1.32 -4.86
N ARG A 28 -2.14 -1.42 -3.72
CA ARG A 28 -2.87 -2.63 -3.29
C ARG A 28 -4.23 -2.27 -2.72
N MET A 29 -5.26 -2.87 -3.28
CA MET A 29 -6.65 -2.51 -3.01
C MET A 29 -7.39 -3.71 -2.44
N GLY A 30 -8.56 -3.48 -1.85
CA GLY A 30 -9.37 -4.57 -1.37
C GLY A 30 -10.82 -4.20 -1.13
N VAL A 31 -11.69 -5.19 -1.33
CA VAL A 31 -13.14 -5.06 -1.14
C VAL A 31 -13.66 -6.26 -0.36
N TYR A 32 -14.79 -6.07 0.31
CA TYR A 32 -15.51 -7.12 1.00
C TYR A 32 -16.57 -7.73 0.07
N SER A 33 -16.73 -9.04 0.13
CA SER A 33 -17.73 -9.75 -0.66
C SER A 33 -18.32 -10.92 0.12
N LYS A 34 -19.63 -11.13 0.04
CA LYS A 34 -20.29 -12.35 0.55
C LYS A 34 -20.35 -13.47 -0.50
N LEU A 35 -19.91 -13.21 -1.73
CA LEU A 35 -20.07 -14.12 -2.85
C LEU A 35 -19.04 -15.27 -2.74
N ALA A 36 -19.49 -16.49 -2.46
CA ALA A 36 -18.61 -17.66 -2.33
C ALA A 36 -17.76 -17.94 -3.59
N ALA A 37 -18.26 -17.57 -4.78
CA ALA A 37 -17.53 -17.72 -6.04
C ALA A 37 -16.18 -16.97 -6.07
N VAL A 38 -15.95 -15.99 -5.18
CA VAL A 38 -14.64 -15.30 -5.09
C VAL A 38 -13.52 -16.21 -4.64
N GLN A 39 -13.80 -17.34 -3.97
CA GLN A 39 -12.75 -18.25 -3.49
C GLN A 39 -11.90 -18.83 -4.63
N GLN A 40 -12.48 -18.97 -5.81
CA GLN A 40 -11.82 -19.49 -7.02
C GLN A 40 -11.44 -18.35 -7.99
N ALA A 41 -11.51 -17.09 -7.54
CA ALA A 41 -11.32 -15.92 -8.40
C ALA A 41 -9.88 -15.37 -8.40
N ARG A 42 -8.90 -16.11 -7.88
CA ARG A 42 -7.48 -15.68 -7.93
C ARG A 42 -7.06 -15.44 -9.38
N GLY A 43 -6.35 -14.34 -9.61
CA GLY A 43 -5.99 -13.83 -10.94
C GLY A 43 -7.09 -13.02 -11.63
N GLY A 44 -8.31 -13.03 -11.11
CA GLY A 44 -9.44 -12.21 -11.57
C GLY A 44 -9.22 -10.72 -11.38
N THR A 45 -9.99 -9.89 -12.08
CA THR A 45 -9.94 -8.42 -11.95
C THR A 45 -11.21 -7.92 -11.28
N VAL A 46 -11.08 -7.06 -10.28
CA VAL A 46 -12.19 -6.31 -9.69
C VAL A 46 -12.16 -4.90 -10.26
N TYR A 47 -13.29 -4.47 -10.81
CA TYR A 47 -13.57 -3.09 -11.18
C TYR A 47 -14.49 -2.49 -10.12
N VAL A 48 -14.13 -1.33 -9.59
CA VAL A 48 -14.96 -0.62 -8.63
C VAL A 48 -15.56 0.61 -9.29
N ILE A 49 -16.89 0.63 -9.34
CA ILE A 49 -17.63 1.79 -9.83
C ILE A 49 -18.14 2.58 -8.63
N SER A 50 -17.88 3.90 -8.65
CA SER A 50 -18.37 4.82 -7.63
C SER A 50 -19.45 5.72 -8.20
N GLY A 51 -20.56 5.80 -7.49
CA GLY A 51 -21.63 6.75 -7.75
C GLY A 51 -21.46 8.01 -6.91
N LEU A 52 -21.48 9.17 -7.55
CA LEU A 52 -21.15 10.48 -7.00
C LEU A 52 -22.27 11.50 -7.24
N GLY A 53 -22.68 12.23 -6.19
CA GLY A 53 -23.54 13.40 -6.29
C GLY A 53 -24.99 13.18 -6.74
N LYS A 54 -25.70 14.30 -6.88
CA LYS A 54 -27.05 14.40 -7.42
C LYS A 54 -27.10 15.54 -8.46
N PRO A 55 -27.41 15.27 -9.75
CA PRO A 55 -27.69 13.96 -10.34
C PRO A 55 -26.47 13.01 -10.25
N LYS A 56 -26.74 11.70 -10.28
CA LYS A 56 -25.73 10.67 -10.01
C LYS A 56 -24.77 10.55 -11.20
N LYS A 57 -23.50 10.89 -10.99
CA LYS A 57 -22.38 10.61 -11.89
C LYS A 57 -21.74 9.28 -11.51
N TYR A 58 -21.37 8.46 -12.49
CA TYR A 58 -20.67 7.19 -12.25
C TYR A 58 -19.26 7.27 -12.79
N VAL A 59 -18.30 6.78 -12.01
CA VAL A 59 -16.90 6.70 -12.42
C VAL A 59 -16.34 5.31 -12.15
N LEU A 60 -15.46 4.85 -13.03
CA LEU A 60 -14.57 3.74 -12.73
C LEU A 60 -13.48 4.28 -11.79
N TRP A 61 -13.65 4.02 -10.50
CA TRP A 61 -12.80 4.56 -9.45
C TRP A 61 -11.46 3.82 -9.39
N GLU A 62 -11.50 2.49 -9.43
CA GLU A 62 -10.31 1.66 -9.31
C GLU A 62 -10.45 0.32 -10.02
N ALA A 63 -9.29 -0.27 -10.30
CA ALA A 63 -9.20 -1.64 -10.77
C ALA A 63 -8.02 -2.35 -10.09
N PHE A 64 -8.23 -3.60 -9.68
CA PHE A 64 -7.18 -4.42 -9.08
C PHE A 64 -7.33 -5.90 -9.41
N THR A 65 -6.20 -6.60 -9.39
CA THR A 65 -6.15 -8.06 -9.58
C THR A 65 -6.29 -8.75 -8.23
N ILE A 66 -7.08 -9.81 -8.19
CA ILE A 66 -7.31 -10.63 -7.00
C ILE A 66 -6.09 -11.54 -6.80
N GLU A 67 -5.30 -11.26 -5.76
CA GLU A 67 -4.17 -12.09 -5.36
C GLU A 67 -4.49 -12.87 -4.08
N ASP A 68 -5.09 -12.17 -3.10
CA ASP A 68 -5.38 -12.68 -1.78
C ASP A 68 -6.87 -12.69 -1.50
N ILE A 69 -7.37 -13.82 -1.00
CA ILE A 69 -8.73 -14.00 -0.53
C ILE A 69 -8.66 -14.55 0.88
N THR A 70 -9.22 -13.82 1.84
CA THR A 70 -9.28 -14.23 3.24
C THR A 70 -10.73 -14.25 3.70
N LYS A 71 -11.17 -15.32 4.34
CA LYS A 71 -12.49 -15.35 4.97
C LYS A 71 -12.42 -14.62 6.31
N GLN A 72 -13.29 -13.65 6.52
CA GLN A 72 -13.49 -12.92 7.77
C GLN A 72 -14.98 -13.00 8.10
N ASP A 73 -15.31 -13.73 9.17
CA ASP A 73 -16.69 -13.98 9.59
C ASP A 73 -17.57 -14.54 8.46
N ASP A 74 -18.62 -13.79 8.08
CA ASP A 74 -19.57 -14.12 7.03
C ASP A 74 -19.19 -13.58 5.64
N GLN A 75 -18.00 -13.01 5.48
CA GLN A 75 -17.53 -12.37 4.24
C GLN A 75 -16.13 -12.82 3.83
N PHE A 76 -15.77 -12.48 2.60
CA PHE A 76 -14.44 -12.60 2.05
C PHE A 76 -13.86 -11.20 1.88
N VAL A 77 -12.63 -11.03 2.32
CA VAL A 77 -11.77 -9.92 1.93
C VAL A 77 -11.01 -10.34 0.71
N VAL A 78 -11.26 -9.66 -0.40
CA VAL A 78 -10.58 -9.87 -1.67
C VAL A 78 -9.63 -8.69 -1.87
N SER A 79 -8.35 -8.97 -2.08
CA SER A 79 -7.34 -7.92 -2.24
C SER A 79 -6.23 -8.32 -3.20
N GLY A 80 -5.48 -7.33 -3.67
CA GLY A 80 -4.32 -7.56 -4.50
C GLY A 80 -3.84 -6.29 -5.19
N PRO A 81 -2.91 -6.39 -6.15
CA PRO A 81 -2.29 -5.24 -6.78
C PRO A 81 -3.27 -4.52 -7.69
N GLY A 82 -3.28 -3.20 -7.64
CA GLY A 82 -4.14 -2.35 -8.45
C GLY A 82 -3.92 -0.89 -8.15
N ARG A 83 -4.78 -0.03 -8.68
CA ARG A 83 -4.69 1.40 -8.47
C ARG A 83 -6.04 2.10 -8.61
N VAL A 84 -6.16 3.25 -7.96
CA VAL A 84 -7.17 4.25 -8.31
C VAL A 84 -6.83 4.84 -9.67
N LEU A 85 -7.85 5.05 -10.50
CA LEU A 85 -7.70 5.68 -11.79
C LEU A 85 -7.49 7.19 -11.61
N LEU A 86 -6.53 7.78 -12.32
CA LEU A 86 -6.13 9.18 -12.17
C LEU A 86 -6.33 9.97 -13.48
N PRO A 87 -7.36 10.85 -13.58
CA PRO A 87 -8.56 10.84 -12.75
C PRO A 87 -9.45 9.61 -13.04
N PRO A 88 -10.42 9.29 -12.17
CA PRO A 88 -11.41 8.24 -12.43
C PRO A 88 -12.15 8.48 -13.74
N ALA A 89 -12.26 7.46 -14.57
CA ALA A 89 -12.93 7.57 -15.86
C ALA A 89 -14.45 7.67 -15.68
N GLU A 90 -15.08 8.69 -16.26
CA GLU A 90 -16.53 8.81 -16.25
C GLU A 90 -17.19 7.70 -17.09
N LEU A 91 -18.25 7.12 -16.56
CA LEU A 91 -19.03 6.08 -17.20
C LEU A 91 -20.43 6.64 -17.51
N SER A 92 -20.76 6.74 -18.80
CA SER A 92 -22.02 7.32 -19.28
C SER A 92 -22.42 6.77 -20.65
N GLY A 93 -23.60 7.17 -21.12
CA GLY A 93 -24.13 6.79 -22.44
C GLY A 93 -24.93 5.49 -22.46
N LYS A 94 -25.50 5.16 -23.63
CA LYS A 94 -26.48 4.07 -23.80
C LYS A 94 -25.91 2.69 -23.44
N ALA A 95 -24.65 2.42 -23.80
CA ALA A 95 -23.99 1.16 -23.50
C ALA A 95 -23.80 0.97 -21.99
N PHE A 96 -23.42 2.04 -21.28
CA PHE A 96 -23.29 2.03 -19.82
C PHE A 96 -24.63 1.86 -19.13
N GLU A 97 -25.69 2.56 -19.55
CA GLU A 97 -27.01 2.39 -18.94
C GLU A 97 -27.56 0.97 -19.13
N LYS A 98 -27.32 0.35 -20.30
CA LYS A 98 -27.64 -1.07 -20.52
C LYS A 98 -26.85 -1.98 -19.57
N PHE A 99 -25.55 -1.75 -19.41
CA PHE A 99 -24.70 -2.50 -18.49
C PHE A 99 -25.14 -2.35 -17.03
N LYS A 100 -25.44 -1.12 -16.61
CA LYS A 100 -25.94 -0.80 -15.27
C LYS A 100 -27.25 -1.49 -14.98
N ALA A 101 -28.21 -1.47 -15.91
CA ALA A 101 -29.47 -2.20 -15.79
C ALA A 101 -29.22 -3.73 -15.68
N ALA A 102 -28.34 -4.28 -16.53
CA ALA A 102 -27.94 -5.70 -16.46
C ALA A 102 -27.20 -6.06 -15.16
N CYS A 103 -26.65 -5.06 -14.45
CA CYS A 103 -26.06 -5.19 -13.12
C CYS A 103 -27.02 -4.86 -11.97
N ALA A 104 -28.32 -4.98 -12.19
CA ALA A 104 -29.35 -4.69 -11.20
C ALA A 104 -29.19 -3.28 -10.59
N ASN A 105 -28.75 -2.31 -11.40
CA ASN A 105 -28.40 -0.96 -10.98
C ASN A 105 -27.34 -0.92 -9.86
N PHE A 106 -26.35 -1.81 -10.00
CA PHE A 106 -25.14 -1.89 -9.17
C PHE A 106 -25.40 -2.27 -7.71
N ILE A 107 -26.08 -3.38 -7.47
CA ILE A 107 -26.22 -3.92 -6.12
C ILE A 107 -25.00 -4.77 -5.78
N GLY A 108 -24.12 -4.22 -4.93
CA GLY A 108 -23.06 -4.96 -4.25
C GLY A 108 -21.93 -5.47 -5.14
N PHE A 109 -21.31 -6.57 -4.71
CA PHE A 109 -20.23 -7.27 -5.40
C PHE A 109 -20.81 -8.38 -6.30
N ARG A 110 -20.44 -8.43 -7.58
CA ARG A 110 -20.91 -9.47 -8.51
C ARG A 110 -19.86 -9.88 -9.54
N LYS A 111 -20.02 -11.07 -10.10
CA LYS A 111 -19.30 -11.51 -11.30
C LYS A 111 -19.93 -10.89 -12.56
N ILE A 112 -19.11 -10.48 -13.52
CA ILE A 112 -19.52 -9.77 -14.76
C ILE A 112 -18.91 -10.38 -16.04
N ASP A 113 -18.47 -11.64 -16.01
CA ASP A 113 -17.95 -12.35 -17.19
C ASP A 113 -18.98 -12.45 -18.33
N ASP A 114 -20.27 -12.39 -17.98
CA ASP A 114 -21.42 -12.39 -18.89
C ASP A 114 -21.68 -11.03 -19.56
N GLN A 115 -20.98 -9.97 -19.14
CA GLN A 115 -21.24 -8.61 -19.59
C GLN A 115 -20.24 -8.16 -20.66
N THR A 116 -20.72 -7.72 -21.81
CA THR A 116 -19.86 -7.23 -22.90
C THR A 116 -19.14 -5.92 -22.55
N TYR A 117 -19.74 -5.10 -21.68
CA TYR A 117 -19.17 -3.83 -21.21
C TYR A 117 -17.89 -4.03 -20.36
N THR A 118 -17.61 -5.26 -19.91
CA THR A 118 -16.36 -5.62 -19.23
C THR A 118 -15.12 -5.29 -20.08
N ALA A 119 -15.21 -5.37 -21.41
CA ALA A 119 -14.13 -4.96 -22.31
C ALA A 119 -13.84 -3.45 -22.23
N THR A 120 -14.88 -2.62 -22.10
CA THR A 120 -14.75 -1.17 -21.92
C THR A 120 -14.09 -0.86 -20.58
N LEU A 121 -14.53 -1.50 -19.49
CA LEU A 121 -13.92 -1.32 -18.17
C LEU A 121 -12.44 -1.70 -18.17
N LYS A 122 -12.09 -2.82 -18.81
CA LYS A 122 -10.71 -3.25 -19.00
C LYS A 122 -9.90 -2.21 -19.76
N SER A 123 -10.40 -1.74 -20.91
CA SER A 123 -9.71 -0.74 -21.73
C SER A 123 -9.47 0.57 -20.97
N LEU A 124 -10.44 1.02 -20.17
CA LEU A 124 -10.29 2.23 -19.34
C LEU A 124 -9.22 2.04 -18.24
N ALA A 125 -9.23 0.88 -17.58
CA ALA A 125 -8.23 0.56 -16.57
C ALA A 125 -6.82 0.45 -17.16
N ASP A 126 -6.67 -0.23 -18.30
CA ASP A 126 -5.38 -0.39 -18.99
C ASP A 126 -4.83 0.94 -19.47
N ALA A 127 -5.68 1.81 -20.04
CA ALA A 127 -5.28 3.15 -20.47
C ALA A 127 -4.80 4.02 -19.30
N ASN A 128 -5.27 3.74 -18.08
CA ASN A 128 -4.86 4.45 -16.87
C ASN A 128 -3.69 3.76 -16.13
N ALA A 129 -3.18 2.63 -16.63
CA ALA A 129 -2.17 1.83 -15.93
C ALA A 129 -0.87 2.57 -15.62
N GLN A 130 -0.53 3.62 -16.39
CA GLN A 130 0.64 4.48 -16.19
C GLN A 130 0.27 5.95 -15.87
N ALA A 131 -0.99 6.23 -15.54
CA ALA A 131 -1.41 7.59 -15.24
C ALA A 131 -0.70 8.13 -13.99
N ALA A 132 -0.47 9.44 -13.97
CA ALA A 132 0.10 10.16 -12.84
C ALA A 132 -0.86 11.25 -12.39
N LEU A 133 -0.61 11.78 -11.19
CA LEU A 133 -1.32 12.95 -10.69
C LEU A 133 -1.08 14.12 -11.66
N SER A 134 -2.17 14.79 -12.03
CA SER A 134 -2.19 15.80 -13.08
C SER A 134 -3.20 16.89 -12.76
N PRO A 135 -3.19 18.04 -13.46
CA PRO A 135 -4.22 19.07 -13.29
C PRO A 135 -5.66 18.55 -13.49
N ALA A 136 -5.85 17.52 -14.32
CA ALA A 136 -7.15 16.85 -14.47
C ALA A 136 -7.62 16.16 -13.18
N CYS A 137 -6.69 15.66 -12.36
CA CYS A 137 -7.01 15.12 -11.03
C CYS A 137 -7.44 16.23 -10.07
N GLU A 138 -6.83 17.42 -10.15
CA GLU A 138 -7.23 18.57 -9.32
C GLU A 138 -8.64 19.03 -9.70
N ALA A 139 -8.93 19.11 -11.00
CA ALA A 139 -10.27 19.43 -11.51
C ALA A 139 -11.31 18.42 -11.01
N PHE A 140 -11.00 17.12 -11.10
CA PHE A 140 -11.85 16.06 -10.56
C PHE A 140 -12.09 16.20 -9.05
N CYS A 141 -11.06 16.49 -8.26
CA CYS A 141 -11.24 16.77 -6.83
C CYS A 141 -12.10 18.02 -6.59
N GLY A 142 -12.04 19.02 -7.48
CA GLY A 142 -12.97 20.16 -7.49
C GLY A 142 -14.43 19.73 -7.67
N GLU A 143 -14.70 18.82 -8.60
CA GLU A 143 -16.03 18.22 -8.77
C GLU A 143 -16.48 17.46 -7.52
N LEU A 144 -15.58 16.71 -6.86
CA LEU A 144 -15.89 16.04 -5.60
C LEU A 144 -16.27 17.03 -4.50
N ILE A 145 -15.53 18.14 -4.37
CA ILE A 145 -15.85 19.18 -3.38
C ILE A 145 -17.19 19.84 -3.70
N ALA A 146 -17.49 20.10 -4.96
CA ALA A 146 -18.78 20.66 -5.36
C ALA A 146 -19.96 19.72 -5.03
N ALA A 147 -19.78 18.41 -5.25
CA ALA A 147 -20.78 17.40 -4.95
C ALA A 147 -20.89 17.08 -3.45
N PHE A 148 -19.79 17.21 -2.70
CA PHE A 148 -19.67 16.81 -1.29
C PHE A 148 -18.98 17.90 -0.44
N PRO A 149 -19.54 19.13 -0.34
CA PRO A 149 -18.84 20.27 0.25
C PRO A 149 -18.57 20.14 1.76
N LYS A 150 -19.23 19.19 2.43
CA LYS A 150 -19.04 18.92 3.86
C LYS A 150 -18.17 17.68 4.14
N MET A 151 -17.69 17.00 3.10
CA MET A 151 -16.87 15.79 3.26
C MET A 151 -15.39 16.17 3.28
N GLY A 152 -14.77 16.13 4.46
CA GLY A 152 -13.36 16.51 4.64
C GLY A 152 -12.40 15.75 3.72
N ASP A 153 -12.69 14.49 3.40
CA ASP A 153 -11.87 13.65 2.53
C ASP A 153 -11.73 14.22 1.10
N ALA A 154 -12.71 14.98 0.60
CA ALA A 154 -12.65 15.60 -0.74
C ALA A 154 -11.55 16.68 -0.79
N TYR A 155 -11.45 17.47 0.29
CA TYR A 155 -10.40 18.48 0.46
C TYR A 155 -9.06 17.81 0.70
N TYR A 156 -9.01 16.77 1.52
CA TYR A 156 -7.78 16.00 1.75
C TYR A 156 -7.17 15.49 0.44
N TYR A 157 -7.97 14.90 -0.45
CA TYR A 157 -7.49 14.45 -1.75
C TYR A 157 -7.00 15.60 -2.63
N ARG A 158 -7.74 16.71 -2.72
CA ARG A 158 -7.28 17.88 -3.49
C ARG A 158 -5.97 18.44 -2.95
N GLY A 159 -5.81 18.46 -1.63
CA GLY A 159 -4.57 18.90 -0.97
C GLY A 159 -3.36 18.09 -1.42
N HIS A 160 -3.49 16.76 -1.48
CA HIS A 160 -2.44 15.89 -2.00
C HIS A 160 -2.14 16.11 -3.48
N VAL A 161 -3.18 16.27 -4.31
CA VAL A 161 -2.99 16.57 -5.73
C VAL A 161 -2.24 17.89 -5.90
N ARG A 162 -2.66 18.94 -5.21
CA ARG A 162 -2.02 20.26 -5.26
C ARG A 162 -0.58 20.22 -4.77
N GLN A 163 -0.32 19.46 -3.70
CA GLN A 163 1.04 19.27 -3.21
C GLN A 163 1.91 18.58 -4.26
N HIS A 164 1.39 17.55 -4.94
CA HIS A 164 2.10 16.90 -6.05
C HIS A 164 2.36 17.84 -7.22
N LEU A 165 1.41 18.73 -7.53
CA LEU A 165 1.52 19.74 -8.57
C LEU A 165 2.36 20.98 -8.15
N GLY A 166 2.95 20.96 -6.95
CA GLY A 166 3.79 22.06 -6.44
C GLY A 166 3.01 23.26 -5.89
N ASN A 167 1.68 23.19 -5.81
CA ASN A 167 0.83 24.20 -5.20
C ASN A 167 0.71 23.96 -3.69
N ALA A 168 1.79 24.21 -2.95
CA ALA A 168 1.82 23.97 -1.50
C ALA A 168 0.89 24.89 -0.69
N ILE A 169 0.72 26.15 -1.14
CA ILE A 169 -0.22 27.10 -0.51
C ILE A 169 -1.64 26.56 -0.59
N GLY A 170 -2.08 26.18 -1.79
CA GLY A 170 -3.40 25.60 -2.01
C GLY A 170 -3.57 24.25 -1.30
N ALA A 171 -2.52 23.44 -1.24
CA ALA A 171 -2.53 22.17 -0.52
C ALA A 171 -2.75 22.35 0.98
N LYS A 172 -2.00 23.27 1.61
CA LYS A 172 -2.15 23.58 3.04
C LYS A 172 -3.58 24.06 3.36
N ALA A 173 -4.13 24.97 2.55
CA ALA A 173 -5.50 25.45 2.73
C ALA A 173 -6.52 24.31 2.65
N ASP A 174 -6.33 23.36 1.74
CA ASP A 174 -7.18 22.17 1.63
C ASP A 174 -7.05 21.23 2.82
N PHE A 175 -5.85 21.00 3.32
CA PHE A 175 -5.63 20.17 4.51
C PHE A 175 -6.24 20.78 5.77
N GLU A 176 -6.13 22.09 5.96
CA GLU A 176 -6.79 22.80 7.06
C GLU A 176 -8.31 22.68 6.98
N GLN A 177 -8.87 22.84 5.78
CA GLN A 177 -10.30 22.67 5.54
C GLN A 177 -10.75 21.21 5.75
N ALA A 178 -9.93 20.22 5.35
CA ALA A 178 -10.19 18.80 5.59
C ALA A 178 -10.27 18.47 7.08
N LEU A 179 -9.36 19.02 7.91
CA LEU A 179 -9.41 18.87 9.37
C LEU A 179 -10.66 19.53 9.96
N LYS A 180 -10.99 20.75 9.51
CA LYS A 180 -12.17 21.49 9.97
C LYS A 180 -13.48 20.74 9.69
N LEU A 181 -13.58 20.08 8.54
CA LEU A 181 -14.77 19.32 8.13
C LEU A 181 -14.79 17.86 8.64
N GLY A 182 -13.72 17.42 9.31
CA GLY A 182 -13.62 16.04 9.81
C GLY A 182 -13.28 15.03 8.72
N THR A 183 -12.02 15.02 8.27
CA THR A 183 -11.48 13.95 7.43
C THR A 183 -11.23 12.67 8.23
N ASN A 184 -11.34 11.51 7.56
CA ASN A 184 -10.94 10.21 8.10
C ASN A 184 -9.42 10.07 8.29
N PHE A 185 -8.61 11.04 7.87
CA PHE A 185 -7.13 11.00 7.89
C PHE A 185 -6.50 12.14 8.71
N PRO A 186 -6.94 12.41 9.95
CA PRO A 186 -6.55 13.62 10.65
C PRO A 186 -5.07 13.65 11.05
N ASN A 187 -4.45 12.49 11.26
CA ASN A 187 -3.04 12.40 11.61
C ASN A 187 -2.15 12.65 10.39
N GLU A 188 -2.48 12.01 9.27
CA GLU A 188 -1.81 12.17 7.98
C GLU A 188 -1.94 13.61 7.47
N THR A 189 -3.12 14.20 7.65
CA THR A 189 -3.37 15.61 7.29
C THR A 189 -2.51 16.56 8.12
N ARG A 190 -2.45 16.36 9.45
CA ARG A 190 -1.57 17.16 10.32
C ARG A 190 -0.10 17.00 9.96
N ALA A 191 0.33 15.78 9.63
CA ALA A 191 1.69 15.51 9.18
C ALA A 191 2.01 16.20 7.84
N ALA A 192 1.06 16.21 6.89
CA ALA A 192 1.22 16.89 5.61
C ALA A 192 1.36 18.41 5.77
N ILE A 193 0.58 19.04 6.66
CA ILE A 193 0.71 20.45 7.00
C ILE A 193 2.08 20.73 7.65
N ALA A 194 2.50 19.90 8.60
CA ALA A 194 3.77 20.05 9.31
C ALA A 194 5.00 19.85 8.42
N ALA A 195 4.90 18.99 7.39
CA ALA A 195 5.98 18.72 6.46
C ALA A 195 6.30 19.90 5.52
N GLY A 196 5.41 20.91 5.42
CA GLY A 196 5.62 22.10 4.60
C GLY A 196 5.78 21.79 3.10
N GLU A 197 6.35 22.76 2.36
CA GLU A 197 6.77 22.56 0.98
C GLU A 197 7.80 21.43 0.89
N LYS A 198 7.36 20.22 0.52
CA LYS A 198 8.27 19.29 -0.15
C LYS A 198 8.55 19.90 -1.52
N PRO A 199 9.81 20.21 -1.86
CA PRO A 199 10.12 20.72 -3.19
C PRO A 199 9.59 19.71 -4.20
N ALA A 200 8.90 20.23 -5.22
CA ALA A 200 8.41 19.44 -6.33
C ALA A 200 9.54 18.53 -6.81
N VAL A 201 9.28 17.24 -6.92
CA VAL A 201 10.16 16.33 -7.67
C VAL A 201 10.05 16.77 -9.12
N SER A 202 10.91 17.73 -9.49
CA SER A 202 11.15 18.15 -10.85
C SER A 202 11.65 16.93 -11.62
N SER A 203 10.79 16.41 -12.49
CA SER A 203 11.16 15.48 -13.54
C SER A 203 11.89 16.23 -14.65
N ALA A 204 13.20 16.40 -14.49
CA ALA A 204 14.18 16.52 -15.58
C ALA A 204 15.58 16.23 -15.02
N PRO A 205 16.42 15.41 -15.70
CA PRO A 205 17.67 14.92 -15.14
C PRO A 205 18.74 16.01 -15.25
N ALA A 206 18.91 16.80 -14.20
CA ALA A 206 20.22 17.38 -13.95
C ALA A 206 21.14 16.21 -13.56
N ALA A 207 22.29 16.09 -14.24
CA ALA A 207 23.32 15.09 -14.00
C ALA A 207 23.80 15.14 -12.54
N ARG A 208 23.04 14.55 -11.63
CA ARG A 208 23.46 14.25 -10.27
C ARG A 208 24.32 13.00 -10.42
N THR A 209 25.60 13.13 -10.12
CA THR A 209 26.48 11.99 -9.83
C THR A 209 25.69 11.02 -8.97
N ASP A 210 25.38 9.88 -9.57
CA ASP A 210 24.19 9.11 -9.26
C ASP A 210 24.42 8.30 -7.97
N ILE A 211 24.08 8.91 -6.83
CA ILE A 211 24.10 8.24 -5.53
C ILE A 211 23.24 6.96 -5.60
N ALA A 212 22.13 6.98 -6.36
CA ALA A 212 21.30 5.80 -6.52
C ALA A 212 22.02 4.70 -7.32
N ALA A 213 22.74 5.02 -8.39
CA ALA A 213 23.60 4.05 -9.09
C ALA A 213 24.80 3.57 -8.24
N GLN A 214 25.45 4.45 -7.47
CA GLN A 214 26.56 4.04 -6.60
C GLN A 214 26.10 3.05 -5.51
N VAL A 215 24.87 3.23 -5.02
CA VAL A 215 24.27 2.43 -3.93
C VAL A 215 23.64 1.13 -4.46
N VAL A 216 23.13 1.11 -5.70
CA VAL A 216 22.35 -0.02 -6.25
C VAL A 216 23.15 -0.88 -7.26
N THR A 217 24.13 -0.32 -7.98
CA THR A 217 24.70 -0.98 -9.18
C THR A 217 25.80 -2.01 -8.89
N ARG A 218 26.20 -2.23 -7.64
CA ARG A 218 27.04 -3.37 -7.28
C ARG A 218 26.41 -4.06 -6.09
N GLY A 219 26.24 -5.38 -6.17
CA GLY A 219 25.82 -6.26 -5.06
C GLY A 219 26.81 -6.33 -3.89
N VAL A 220 27.53 -5.23 -3.64
CA VAL A 220 28.41 -4.94 -2.53
C VAL A 220 28.32 -3.42 -2.35
N PHE A 221 27.61 -2.94 -1.33
CA PHE A 221 27.75 -1.55 -0.87
C PHE A 221 29.24 -1.35 -0.56
N SER A 222 29.93 -0.45 -1.28
CA SER A 222 31.40 -0.33 -1.16
C SER A 222 31.84 0.08 0.25
N GLU A 223 32.98 -0.40 0.74
CA GLU A 223 33.54 0.03 2.03
C GLU A 223 33.67 1.57 2.15
N LYS A 224 33.80 2.26 1.02
CA LYS A 224 33.86 3.73 0.95
C LYS A 224 32.48 4.35 1.01
N THR A 225 32.36 5.36 1.87
CA THR A 225 31.18 6.23 1.99
C THR A 225 30.85 6.91 0.66
N PRO A 226 29.59 6.86 0.18
CA PRO A 226 29.16 7.59 -1.02
C PRO A 226 29.33 9.11 -0.89
N ALA A 227 29.58 9.77 -2.02
CA ALA A 227 29.69 11.22 -2.06
C ALA A 227 28.41 11.90 -1.55
N GLY A 228 28.54 12.85 -0.62
CA GLY A 228 27.40 13.55 0.00
C GLY A 228 26.71 12.80 1.14
N VAL A 229 27.19 11.61 1.53
CA VAL A 229 26.71 10.89 2.71
C VAL A 229 27.73 11.05 3.83
N SER A 230 27.28 11.30 5.07
CA SER A 230 28.20 11.37 6.20
C SER A 230 28.75 9.98 6.55
N VAL A 231 30.02 9.92 6.94
CA VAL A 231 30.69 8.65 7.30
C VAL A 231 29.96 7.95 8.45
N GLY A 232 29.48 8.68 9.46
CA GLY A 232 28.73 8.11 10.57
C GLY A 232 27.41 7.47 10.15
N VAL A 233 26.65 8.11 9.25
CA VAL A 233 25.41 7.54 8.70
C VAL A 233 25.72 6.27 7.91
N TRP A 234 26.77 6.31 7.08
CA TRP A 234 27.18 5.17 6.27
C TRP A 234 27.58 3.96 7.11
N GLN A 235 28.46 4.17 8.10
CA GLN A 235 28.88 3.12 9.03
C GLN A 235 27.70 2.53 9.80
N GLY A 236 26.78 3.38 10.27
CA GLY A 236 25.56 2.91 10.94
C GLY A 236 24.68 2.04 10.03
N VAL A 237 24.57 2.38 8.74
CA VAL A 237 23.83 1.56 7.76
C VAL A 237 24.54 0.23 7.51
N LEU A 238 25.87 0.23 7.32
CA LEU A 238 26.63 -1.01 7.13
C LEU A 238 26.49 -1.95 8.33
N GLN A 239 26.56 -1.41 9.56
CA GLN A 239 26.42 -2.19 10.77
C GLN A 239 25.04 -2.86 10.89
N ARG A 240 23.95 -2.11 10.67
CA ARG A 240 22.59 -2.65 10.82
C ARG A 240 22.18 -3.61 9.72
N ARG A 241 22.77 -3.49 8.53
CA ARG A 241 22.54 -4.43 7.42
C ARG A 241 22.98 -5.86 7.73
N GLY A 242 23.87 -6.05 8.71
CA GLY A 242 24.40 -7.35 9.09
C GLY A 242 25.44 -7.87 8.10
N ALA A 243 25.96 -9.07 8.37
CA ALA A 243 26.99 -9.70 7.55
C ALA A 243 26.53 -9.88 6.09
N GLU A 244 27.38 -9.48 5.12
CA GLU A 244 27.00 -9.41 3.71
C GLU A 244 26.59 -10.78 3.13
N ASP A 245 27.29 -11.86 3.49
CA ASP A 245 26.92 -13.21 3.04
C ASP A 245 25.51 -13.62 3.51
N LEU A 246 25.21 -13.42 4.80
CA LEU A 246 23.89 -13.69 5.35
C LEU A 246 22.83 -12.81 4.70
N ARG A 247 23.15 -11.53 4.46
CA ARG A 247 22.25 -10.58 3.80
C ARG A 247 21.90 -11.03 2.39
N GLN A 248 22.88 -11.40 1.57
CA GLN A 248 22.63 -11.87 0.19
C GLN A 248 21.79 -13.15 0.17
N ARG A 249 22.05 -14.09 1.09
CA ARG A 249 21.25 -15.30 1.26
C ARG A 249 19.79 -14.97 1.61
N LEU A 250 19.57 -14.03 2.51
CA LEU A 250 18.23 -13.58 2.89
C LEU A 250 17.52 -12.81 1.77
N LEU A 251 18.21 -11.92 1.05
CA LEU A 251 17.65 -11.25 -0.13
C LEU A 251 17.16 -12.26 -1.15
N LYS A 252 17.96 -13.27 -1.45
CA LYS A 252 17.56 -14.37 -2.33
C LYS A 252 16.38 -15.16 -1.77
N ALA A 253 16.43 -15.53 -0.49
CA ALA A 253 15.39 -16.33 0.17
C ALA A 253 14.03 -15.61 0.17
N TYR A 254 14.01 -14.29 0.35
CA TYR A 254 12.80 -13.49 0.43
C TYR A 254 12.43 -12.75 -0.87
N GLY A 255 13.19 -12.96 -1.96
CA GLY A 255 12.94 -12.28 -3.24
C GLY A 255 13.08 -10.77 -3.16
N GLY A 256 14.06 -10.29 -2.39
CA GLY A 256 14.31 -8.86 -2.19
C GLY A 256 13.24 -8.13 -1.38
N LYS A 257 12.38 -8.85 -0.64
CA LYS A 257 11.24 -8.27 0.08
C LYS A 257 11.35 -8.45 1.59
N CYS A 258 10.87 -7.46 2.34
CA CYS A 258 10.75 -7.57 3.79
C CYS A 258 9.84 -8.74 4.19
N ALA A 259 10.28 -9.53 5.18
CA ALA A 259 9.55 -10.69 5.71
C ALA A 259 8.20 -10.33 6.36
N ILE A 260 7.99 -9.08 6.75
CA ILE A 260 6.77 -8.59 7.41
C ILE A 260 5.94 -7.71 6.47
N SER A 261 6.50 -6.59 5.99
CA SER A 261 5.74 -5.62 5.19
C SER A 261 5.62 -6.00 3.71
N GLY A 262 6.54 -6.82 3.19
CA GLY A 262 6.66 -7.10 1.76
C GLY A 262 7.28 -5.96 0.93
N THR A 263 7.76 -4.88 1.57
CA THR A 263 8.50 -3.80 0.90
C THR A 263 9.73 -4.35 0.16
N ASP A 264 9.95 -3.92 -1.08
CA ASP A 264 11.06 -4.34 -1.96
C ASP A 264 12.15 -3.29 -2.16
N ALA A 265 12.12 -2.20 -1.39
CA ALA A 265 13.21 -1.23 -1.35
C ALA A 265 14.44 -1.85 -0.67
N GLU A 266 15.26 -2.58 -1.42
CA GLU A 266 16.44 -3.31 -0.92
C GLU A 266 17.35 -2.44 -0.05
N ALA A 267 17.55 -1.18 -0.42
CA ALA A 267 18.40 -0.24 0.31
C ALA A 267 17.92 0.00 1.76
N ALA A 268 16.64 -0.22 2.05
CA ALA A 268 16.04 -0.10 3.37
C ALA A 268 15.91 -1.44 4.12
N LEU A 269 16.39 -2.54 3.52
CA LEU A 269 16.34 -3.87 4.12
C LEU A 269 17.62 -4.19 4.90
N GLU A 270 17.41 -4.60 6.13
CA GLU A 270 18.42 -4.93 7.13
C GLU A 270 18.21 -6.38 7.62
N VAL A 271 19.31 -7.06 7.97
CA VAL A 271 19.26 -8.41 8.52
C VAL A 271 18.99 -8.33 10.01
N ALA A 272 17.88 -8.90 10.48
CA ALA A 272 17.52 -9.03 11.89
C ALA A 272 17.83 -10.43 12.41
N LEU A 273 18.81 -10.57 13.31
CA LEU A 273 19.02 -11.83 14.02
C LEU A 273 17.88 -12.06 15.01
N ILE A 274 17.31 -13.27 14.98
CA ILE A 274 16.27 -13.69 15.91
C ILE A 274 16.89 -13.92 17.28
N ASP A 275 17.94 -14.73 17.32
CA ASP A 275 18.81 -14.95 18.47
C ASP A 275 20.20 -14.33 18.18
N PRO A 276 20.53 -13.16 18.76
CA PRO A 276 21.82 -12.49 18.51
C PRO A 276 23.04 -13.33 18.90
N ASP A 277 22.89 -14.22 19.89
CA ASP A 277 23.95 -15.12 20.35
C ASP A 277 23.98 -16.45 19.58
N GLY A 278 23.07 -16.62 18.62
CA GLY A 278 22.91 -17.83 17.82
C GLY A 278 23.75 -17.83 16.54
N PRO A 279 23.66 -18.91 15.74
CA PRO A 279 24.36 -19.00 14.47
C PRO A 279 23.96 -17.89 13.49
N THR A 280 24.92 -17.39 12.72
CA THR A 280 24.69 -16.39 11.66
C THR A 280 24.19 -17.09 10.39
N GLU A 281 22.90 -17.43 10.37
CA GLU A 281 22.28 -18.20 9.27
C GLU A 281 20.83 -17.77 8.99
N PRO A 282 20.27 -18.05 7.79
CA PRO A 282 18.90 -17.66 7.43
C PRO A 282 17.84 -18.14 8.41
N LYS A 283 18.00 -19.35 8.97
CA LYS A 283 17.07 -19.91 9.97
C LYS A 283 17.03 -19.10 11.27
N ASN A 284 18.07 -18.35 11.57
CA ASN A 284 18.17 -17.49 12.74
C ASN A 284 18.03 -15.99 12.38
N ALA A 285 17.51 -15.68 11.20
CA ALA A 285 17.47 -14.30 10.73
C ALA A 285 16.20 -13.97 9.93
N LEU A 286 15.86 -12.68 9.91
CA LEU A 286 14.77 -12.13 9.12
C LEU A 286 15.30 -10.97 8.28
N LEU A 287 14.80 -10.83 7.05
CA LEU A 287 15.03 -9.65 6.25
C LEU A 287 13.95 -8.61 6.55
N LEU A 288 14.29 -7.54 7.27
CA LEU A 288 13.32 -6.56 7.75
C LEU A 288 13.59 -5.16 7.18
N ARG A 289 12.52 -4.37 7.01
CA ARG A 289 12.65 -2.93 6.80
C ARG A 289 13.20 -2.29 8.08
N ALA A 290 14.07 -1.29 7.96
CA ALA A 290 14.83 -0.71 9.09
C ALA A 290 13.97 -0.28 10.30
N ASP A 291 12.79 0.30 10.08
CA ASP A 291 11.86 0.64 11.16
C ASP A 291 11.29 -0.59 11.88
N LEU A 292 10.93 -1.64 11.13
CA LEU A 292 10.45 -2.91 11.69
C LEU A 292 11.56 -3.69 12.39
N ARG A 293 12.80 -3.57 11.91
CA ARG A 293 13.99 -4.07 12.61
C ARG A 293 14.10 -3.42 13.98
N THR A 294 14.02 -2.09 14.05
CA THR A 294 14.05 -1.33 15.31
C THR A 294 12.95 -1.81 16.27
N LEU A 295 11.70 -1.94 15.81
CA LEU A 295 10.62 -2.46 16.65
C LEU A 295 10.88 -3.90 17.13
N PHE A 296 11.45 -4.73 16.26
CA PHE A 296 11.77 -6.12 16.59
C PHE A 296 12.87 -6.22 17.65
N ASP A 297 13.94 -5.44 17.51
CA ASP A 297 15.05 -5.38 18.47
C ASP A 297 14.59 -4.89 19.84
N LEU A 298 13.69 -3.90 19.87
CA LEU A 298 13.11 -3.34 21.09
C LEU A 298 11.98 -4.21 21.68
N ASN A 299 11.67 -5.36 21.08
CA ASN A 299 10.54 -6.23 21.44
C ASN A 299 9.16 -5.54 21.39
N LEU A 300 9.05 -4.39 20.75
CA LEU A 300 7.79 -3.73 20.40
C LEU A 300 7.06 -4.46 19.26
N LEU A 301 7.82 -5.23 18.47
CA LEU A 301 7.31 -6.20 17.50
C LEU A 301 7.92 -7.56 17.83
N ARG A 302 7.10 -8.60 17.89
CA ARG A 302 7.51 -9.96 18.21
C ARG A 302 6.88 -10.94 17.23
N ILE A 303 7.47 -12.12 17.09
CA ILE A 303 6.96 -13.18 16.21
C ILE A 303 6.57 -14.38 17.07
N TYR A 304 5.31 -14.78 17.02
CA TYR A 304 4.84 -15.94 17.78
C TYR A 304 5.43 -17.24 17.21
N PRO A 305 6.13 -18.09 17.99
CA PRO A 305 6.91 -19.20 17.44
C PRO A 305 6.09 -20.24 16.65
N ARG A 306 4.90 -20.62 17.16
CA ARG A 306 4.09 -21.70 16.56
C ARG A 306 3.40 -21.29 15.27
N THR A 307 2.86 -20.08 15.21
CA THR A 307 2.07 -19.60 14.07
C THR A 307 2.85 -18.67 13.15
N ARG A 308 4.03 -18.20 13.58
CA ARG A 308 4.85 -17.19 12.91
C ARG A 308 4.08 -15.90 12.61
N LYS A 309 3.08 -15.59 13.43
CA LYS A 309 2.32 -14.34 13.35
C LYS A 309 3.07 -13.22 14.05
N VAL A 310 3.02 -12.04 13.48
CA VAL A 310 3.53 -10.79 14.06
C VAL A 310 2.60 -10.36 15.18
N LEU A 311 3.19 -9.99 16.31
CA LEU A 311 2.50 -9.43 17.48
C LEU A 311 3.19 -8.12 17.84
N LEU A 312 2.41 -7.13 18.26
CA LEU A 312 2.86 -5.78 18.55
C LEU A 312 2.66 -5.46 20.03
N ALA A 313 3.56 -4.70 20.65
CA ALA A 313 3.31 -4.15 21.97
C ALA A 313 2.22 -3.07 21.91
N GLU A 314 1.49 -2.87 22.99
CA GLU A 314 0.37 -1.91 23.07
C GLU A 314 0.73 -0.52 22.52
N ALA A 315 1.93 -0.02 22.86
CA ALA A 315 2.43 1.28 22.42
C ALA A 315 2.51 1.46 20.89
N VAL A 316 2.57 0.37 20.12
CA VAL A 316 2.65 0.39 18.65
C VAL A 316 1.52 -0.40 17.97
N GLN A 317 0.49 -0.79 18.73
CA GLN A 317 -0.70 -1.46 18.20
C GLN A 317 -1.67 -0.49 17.50
N SER A 318 -1.56 0.82 17.74
CA SER A 318 -2.34 1.86 17.06
C SER A 318 -1.57 2.47 15.88
N GLY A 319 -2.29 3.15 14.98
CA GLY A 319 -1.67 3.84 13.82
C GLY A 319 -1.20 2.91 12.70
N THR A 320 -0.15 3.30 11.97
CA THR A 320 0.24 2.68 10.69
C THR A 320 0.80 1.26 10.82
N TYR A 321 1.27 0.87 12.01
CA TYR A 321 1.75 -0.49 12.30
C TYR A 321 0.61 -1.44 12.69
N ALA A 322 -0.56 -0.94 13.09
CA ALA A 322 -1.70 -1.76 13.51
C ALA A 322 -2.05 -2.85 12.49
N ARG A 323 -1.96 -2.53 11.19
CA ARG A 323 -2.18 -3.46 10.08
C ARG A 323 -1.23 -4.66 10.06
N LEU A 324 -0.14 -4.64 10.81
CA LEU A 324 0.83 -5.74 10.92
C LEU A 324 0.44 -6.75 11.99
N TRP A 325 -0.46 -6.38 12.91
CA TRP A 325 -0.95 -7.27 13.96
C TRP A 325 -1.51 -8.57 13.39
N ALA A 326 -1.10 -9.69 13.99
CA ALA A 326 -1.47 -11.05 13.63
C ALA A 326 -1.19 -11.47 12.17
N ARG A 327 -0.47 -10.65 11.38
CA ARG A 327 -0.08 -11.04 10.02
C ARG A 327 0.95 -12.15 10.08
N PRO A 328 0.81 -13.21 9.26
CA PRO A 328 1.84 -14.23 9.16
C PRO A 328 3.10 -13.65 8.50
N LEU A 329 4.27 -14.10 8.95
CA LEU A 329 5.51 -13.86 8.23
C LEU A 329 5.40 -14.37 6.79
N ARG A 330 5.95 -13.61 5.85
CA ARG A 330 6.21 -14.09 4.49
C ARG A 330 7.12 -15.32 4.58
N ALA A 331 6.74 -16.40 3.89
CA ALA A 331 7.60 -17.55 3.76
C ALA A 331 8.73 -17.26 2.76
N PRO A 332 9.98 -17.66 3.04
CA PRO A 332 11.02 -17.66 2.03
C PRO A 332 10.71 -18.68 0.93
N ALA A 333 11.36 -18.53 -0.22
CA ALA A 333 11.19 -19.40 -1.39
C ALA A 333 11.52 -20.87 -1.07
N ARG A 334 12.51 -21.11 -0.20
CA ARG A 334 12.87 -22.44 0.31
C ARG A 334 12.44 -22.59 1.76
N LYS A 335 11.82 -23.73 2.09
CA LYS A 335 11.41 -24.03 3.47
C LYS A 335 12.58 -24.07 4.45
N ASP A 336 13.76 -24.47 3.99
CA ASP A 336 14.97 -24.56 4.82
C ASP A 336 15.51 -23.20 5.25
N ASP A 337 15.16 -22.12 4.55
CA ASP A 337 15.55 -20.76 4.92
C ASP A 337 14.55 -20.11 5.89
N ALA A 338 13.48 -20.84 6.25
CA ALA A 338 12.47 -20.30 7.16
C ALA A 338 13.00 -20.21 8.60
N PRO A 339 12.57 -19.19 9.36
CA PRO A 339 12.90 -19.05 10.78
C PRO A 339 12.68 -20.35 11.57
N ALA A 340 13.73 -20.79 12.25
CA ALA A 340 13.70 -21.96 13.10
C ALA A 340 12.76 -21.71 14.29
N PHE A 341 11.95 -22.71 14.59
CA PHE A 341 11.06 -22.67 15.76
C PHE A 341 11.86 -22.40 17.05
N ALA A 342 12.98 -23.10 17.24
CA ALA A 342 13.83 -22.96 18.43
C ALA A 342 14.37 -21.54 18.64
N ALA A 343 14.82 -20.86 17.57
CA ALA A 343 15.31 -19.48 17.64
C ALA A 343 14.18 -18.51 18.03
N LEU A 344 13.01 -18.67 17.39
CA LEU A 344 11.82 -17.88 17.71
C LEU A 344 11.35 -18.13 19.14
N GLU A 345 11.33 -19.39 19.60
CA GLU A 345 10.93 -19.78 20.94
C GLU A 345 11.88 -19.21 22.00
N LYS A 346 13.19 -19.33 21.80
CA LYS A 346 14.20 -18.75 22.70
C LYS A 346 14.01 -17.24 22.85
N ARG A 347 13.89 -16.50 21.75
CA ARG A 347 13.62 -15.05 21.79
C ARG A 347 12.29 -14.75 22.48
N TRP A 348 11.26 -15.56 22.23
CA TRP A 348 9.94 -15.40 22.82
C TRP A 348 9.92 -15.60 24.34
N THR A 349 10.70 -16.55 24.85
CA THR A 349 10.78 -16.82 26.29
C THR A 349 11.71 -15.87 27.03
N ALA A 350 12.76 -15.37 26.37
CA ALA A 350 13.72 -14.43 26.96
C ALA A 350 13.11 -13.09 27.40
N THR A 351 11.89 -12.77 26.93
CA THR A 351 11.20 -11.50 27.22
C THR A 351 10.02 -11.63 28.20
N LYS A 352 9.90 -12.73 28.96
CA LYS A 352 8.98 -12.79 30.10
C LYS A 352 9.61 -12.04 31.28
N VAL A 353 9.33 -10.74 31.38
CA VAL A 353 9.36 -9.96 32.62
C VAL A 353 8.02 -9.27 32.75
#